data_AF-A0A7C2PVG4-F1
#
_entry.id   AF-A0A7C2PVG4-F1
#
_cell.length_a   1.000
_cell.length_b   1.000
_cell.length_c   1.000
_cell.angle_alpha   90.00
_cell.angle_beta   90.00
_cell.angle_gamma   90.00
#
_symmetry.space_group_name_H-M   'P 1'
#
loop_
_entity.id
_entity.type
_entity.pdbx_description
1 polymer ?
#
loop_
_entity_poly.entity_id
_entity_poly.type
_entity_poly.pdbx_seq_one_letter_code
_entity_poly.pdbx_strand_id
1 'polypeptide(L)'
;MEKISVLDTTLRDGAQIPGFKMSLDEKLNLAKGLKALNVDVIEAGARQVECSVNGIGDRAGNASLEELVMTLKSRKDYYDVEVDIHTQEIFPLSDYLCRTSGIPIHSYKPIVGIN
;
A
#
# COMPACT_ATOMS: atom_id res chain seq x y z
N MET A 1 14.65 -8.12 37.55
CA MET A 1 15.07 -8.66 36.24
C MET A 1 14.51 -7.75 35.16
N GLU A 2 15.32 -7.41 34.18
CA GLU A 2 14.89 -6.61 33.02
C GLU A 2 14.07 -7.51 32.09
N LYS A 3 12.90 -7.05 31.66
CA LYS A 3 12.01 -7.82 30.77
C LYS A 3 12.35 -7.49 29.33
N ILE A 4 12.63 -8.51 28.51
CA ILE A 4 12.74 -8.36 27.06
C ILE A 4 11.34 -8.47 26.47
N SER A 5 10.99 -7.57 25.55
CA SER A 5 9.72 -7.61 24.82
C SER A 5 9.89 -8.31 23.48
N VAL A 6 8.92 -9.15 23.11
CA VAL A 6 8.88 -9.87 21.83
C VAL A 6 7.85 -9.24 20.90
N LEU A 7 8.30 -8.85 19.71
CA LEU A 7 7.47 -8.36 18.61
C LEU A 7 7.31 -9.46 17.56
N ASP A 8 6.07 -9.81 17.21
CA ASP A 8 5.75 -10.72 16.12
C ASP A 8 5.16 -9.96 14.91
N THR A 9 5.65 -10.26 13.70
CA THR A 9 5.18 -9.64 12.44
C THR A 9 4.41 -10.62 11.55
N THR A 10 4.07 -11.81 12.03
CA THR A 10 3.50 -12.89 11.21
C THR A 10 2.21 -12.48 10.50
N LEU A 11 1.34 -11.70 11.16
CA LEU A 11 0.08 -11.22 10.58
C LEU A 11 0.28 -10.15 9.49
N ARG A 12 1.40 -9.42 9.53
CA ARG A 12 1.79 -8.41 8.54
C ARG A 12 2.56 -9.04 7.37
N ASP A 13 3.66 -9.73 7.67
CA ASP A 13 4.61 -10.20 6.66
C ASP A 13 4.11 -11.47 5.99
N GLY A 14 3.36 -12.32 6.72
CA GLY A 14 2.66 -13.45 6.12
C GLY A 14 1.76 -12.98 4.98
N ALA A 15 1.02 -11.89 5.16
CA ALA A 15 0.14 -11.33 4.12
C ALA A 15 0.89 -10.79 2.88
N GLN A 16 2.22 -10.66 2.93
CA GLN A 16 3.06 -10.21 1.82
C GLN A 16 3.66 -11.37 1.02
N ILE A 17 3.48 -12.62 1.47
CA ILE A 17 4.01 -13.81 0.78
C ILE A 17 3.04 -14.24 -0.34
N PRO A 18 3.51 -14.39 -1.61
CA PRO A 18 2.69 -14.92 -2.69
C PRO A 18 2.08 -16.29 -2.34
N GLY A 19 0.76 -16.42 -2.48
CA GLY A 19 0.04 -17.67 -2.17
C GLY A 19 -0.32 -17.85 -0.69
N PHE A 20 0.18 -17.00 0.21
CA PHE A 20 -0.22 -17.01 1.61
C PHE A 20 -1.43 -16.10 1.82
N LYS A 21 -2.61 -16.71 1.86
CA LYS A 21 -3.89 -16.02 2.11
C LYS A 21 -4.48 -16.52 3.42
N MET A 22 -4.80 -15.60 4.32
CA MET A 22 -5.60 -15.88 5.51
C MET A 22 -6.91 -15.11 5.43
N SER A 23 -8.01 -15.82 5.66
CA SER A 23 -9.32 -15.25 5.97
C SER A 23 -9.28 -14.45 7.28
N LEU A 24 -10.32 -13.65 7.53
CA LEU A 24 -10.44 -12.89 8.76
C LEU A 24 -10.42 -13.82 10.00
N ASP A 25 -11.13 -14.94 9.94
CA ASP A 25 -11.19 -15.91 11.04
C ASP A 25 -9.84 -16.56 11.32
N GLU A 26 -9.06 -16.88 10.28
CA GLU A 26 -7.70 -17.42 10.42
C GLU A 26 -6.75 -16.39 11.05
N LYS A 27 -6.81 -15.13 10.62
CA LYS A 27 -6.02 -14.04 11.25
C LYS A 27 -6.38 -13.86 12.72
N LEU A 28 -7.66 -13.91 13.06
CA LEU A 28 -8.13 -13.80 14.45
C LEU A 28 -7.67 -14.98 15.29
N ASN A 29 -7.69 -16.20 14.76
CA ASN A 29 -7.22 -17.38 15.47
C ASN A 29 -5.70 -17.35 15.69
N LEU A 30 -4.92 -16.90 14.69
CA LEU A 30 -3.48 -16.72 14.85
C LEU A 30 -3.15 -15.60 15.85
N ALA A 31 -3.84 -14.47 15.80
CA ALA A 31 -3.70 -13.38 16.77
C ALA A 31 -3.98 -13.85 18.21
N LYS A 32 -5.04 -14.65 18.40
CA LYS A 32 -5.36 -15.28 19.69
C LYS A 32 -4.25 -16.23 20.14
N GLY A 33 -3.67 -17.02 19.23
CA GLY A 33 -2.54 -17.90 19.50
C GLY A 33 -1.30 -17.13 19.95
N LEU A 34 -0.92 -16.07 19.23
CA LEU A 34 0.20 -15.19 19.58
C LEU A 34 -0.02 -14.51 20.95
N LYS A 35 -1.24 -14.05 21.23
CA LYS A 35 -1.62 -13.53 22.54
C LYS A 35 -1.51 -14.58 23.65
N ALA A 36 -1.96 -15.81 23.39
CA ALA A 36 -1.86 -16.91 24.35
C ALA A 36 -0.40 -17.33 24.60
N LEU A 37 0.47 -17.18 23.59
CA LEU A 37 1.93 -17.36 23.70
C LEU A 37 2.59 -16.21 24.49
N ASN A 38 1.82 -15.21 24.91
CA ASN A 38 2.30 -14.04 25.65
C ASN A 38 3.30 -13.18 24.85
N VAL A 39 3.12 -13.13 23.52
CA VAL A 39 3.82 -12.17 22.66
C VAL A 39 3.40 -10.76 23.06
N ASP A 40 4.38 -9.90 23.35
CA ASP A 40 4.13 -8.57 23.89
C ASP A 40 3.50 -7.62 22.86
N VAL A 41 3.93 -7.71 21.60
CA VAL A 41 3.44 -6.86 20.50
C VAL A 41 3.21 -7.69 19.24
N ILE A 42 2.06 -7.52 18.59
CA ILE A 42 1.69 -8.20 17.35
C ILE A 42 1.42 -7.15 16.27
N GLU A 43 2.20 -7.15 15.19
CA GLU A 43 1.98 -6.25 14.05
C GLU A 43 1.03 -6.87 13.03
N ALA A 44 -0.08 -6.18 12.73
CA ALA A 44 -1.07 -6.60 11.75
C ALA A 44 -1.36 -5.46 10.76
N GLY A 45 -1.29 -5.71 9.44
CA GLY A 45 -1.62 -4.73 8.40
C GLY A 45 -0.95 -4.99 7.06
N ALA A 46 -1.45 -4.36 5.98
CA ALA A 46 -0.79 -4.33 4.68
C ALA A 46 0.01 -3.03 4.56
N ARG A 47 1.34 -3.12 4.40
CA ARG A 47 2.24 -1.97 4.18
C ARG A 47 2.75 -1.86 2.74
N GLN A 48 2.28 -2.73 1.86
CA GLN A 48 2.61 -2.75 0.45
C GLN A 48 1.32 -2.62 -0.35
N VAL A 49 1.36 -1.80 -1.40
CA VAL A 49 0.27 -1.67 -2.35
C VAL A 49 0.81 -1.86 -3.75
N GLU A 50 0.18 -2.77 -4.49
CA GLU A 50 0.40 -2.88 -5.93
C GLU A 50 -0.45 -1.83 -6.64
N CYS A 51 0.22 -0.97 -7.40
CA CYS A 51 -0.38 0.11 -8.16
C CYS A 51 0.41 0.31 -9.46
N SER A 52 -0.14 1.10 -10.36
CA SER A 52 0.54 1.44 -11.62
C SER A 52 0.38 2.92 -11.94
N VAL A 53 1.35 3.45 -12.68
CA VAL A 53 1.30 4.84 -13.18
C VAL A 53 0.07 4.99 -14.06
N ASN A 54 -0.70 6.06 -13.84
CA ASN A 54 -1.97 6.33 -14.51
C ASN A 54 -3.08 5.30 -14.24
N GLY A 55 -2.84 4.30 -13.38
CA GLY A 55 -3.74 3.15 -13.23
C GLY A 55 -3.72 2.21 -14.44
N ILE A 56 -2.67 2.24 -15.28
CA ILE A 56 -2.58 1.38 -16.47
C ILE A 56 -2.67 -0.12 -16.09
N GLY A 57 -3.45 -0.87 -16.86
CA GLY A 57 -3.66 -2.31 -16.68
C GLY A 57 -4.79 -2.80 -17.58
N ASP A 58 -5.00 -4.12 -17.60
CA ASP A 58 -6.10 -4.71 -18.35
C ASP A 58 -7.48 -4.23 -17.88
N ARG A 59 -8.46 -4.29 -18.77
CA ARG A 59 -9.87 -3.96 -18.51
C ARG A 59 -10.03 -2.51 -18.00
N ALA A 60 -10.39 -2.34 -16.73
CA ALA A 60 -10.60 -1.05 -16.09
C ALA A 60 -9.31 -0.46 -15.49
N GLY A 61 -8.19 -1.19 -15.56
CA GLY A 61 -6.91 -0.76 -15.01
C GLY A 61 -6.64 -1.26 -13.59
N ASN A 62 -5.55 -0.74 -13.02
CA ASN A 62 -5.10 -1.00 -11.65
C ASN A 62 -5.33 0.24 -10.77
N ALA A 63 -5.05 0.10 -9.47
CA ALA A 63 -4.96 1.25 -8.58
C ALA A 63 -3.91 2.25 -9.11
N SER A 64 -4.27 3.53 -9.12
CA SER A 64 -3.39 4.62 -9.57
C SER A 64 -2.32 4.91 -8.53
N LEU A 65 -1.06 4.87 -8.97
CA LEU A 65 0.11 5.20 -8.13
C LEU A 65 0.05 6.63 -7.63
N GLU A 66 -0.19 7.58 -8.52
CA GLU A 66 -0.20 9.01 -8.22
C GLU A 66 -1.31 9.38 -7.23
N GLU A 67 -2.50 8.81 -7.38
CA GLU A 67 -3.63 9.03 -6.47
C GLU A 67 -3.34 8.46 -5.08
N LEU A 68 -2.79 7.25 -5.02
CA LEU A 68 -2.45 6.59 -3.77
C LEU A 68 -1.35 7.35 -3.01
N VAL A 69 -0.26 7.68 -3.69
CA VAL A 69 0.87 8.41 -3.09
C VAL A 69 0.42 9.77 -2.57
N MET A 70 -0.34 10.52 -3.38
CA MET A 70 -0.79 11.85 -2.98
C MET A 70 -1.83 11.79 -1.87
N THR A 71 -2.71 10.78 -1.84
CA THR A 71 -3.66 10.58 -0.73
C THR A 71 -2.91 10.31 0.57
N LEU A 72 -1.95 9.38 0.57
CA LEU A 72 -1.19 9.03 1.77
C LEU A 72 -0.32 10.19 2.26
N LYS A 73 0.32 10.95 1.36
CA LYS A 73 1.11 12.14 1.73
C LYS A 73 0.25 13.29 2.22
N SER A 74 -0.90 13.54 1.59
CA SER A 74 -1.76 14.67 1.94
C SER A 74 -2.57 14.43 3.21
N ARG A 75 -2.85 13.16 3.53
CA ARG A 75 -3.63 12.75 4.71
C ARG A 75 -2.80 11.97 5.73
N LYS A 76 -1.54 12.37 5.89
CA LYS A 76 -0.63 11.80 6.90
C LYS A 76 -1.22 11.90 8.31
N ASP A 77 -1.97 12.95 8.60
CA ASP A 77 -2.72 13.18 9.85
C ASP A 77 -3.75 12.09 10.16
N TYR A 78 -4.31 11.47 9.12
CA TYR A 78 -5.36 10.46 9.24
C TYR A 78 -4.80 9.04 9.16
N TYR A 79 -3.87 8.80 8.23
CA TYR A 79 -3.36 7.46 7.96
C TYR A 79 -2.14 7.09 8.81
N ASP A 80 -1.41 8.05 9.38
CA ASP A 80 -0.20 7.84 10.18
C ASP A 80 0.84 6.91 9.51
N VAL A 81 1.02 7.09 8.20
CA VAL A 81 2.01 6.34 7.40
C VAL A 81 2.91 7.28 6.60
N GLU A 82 4.13 6.81 6.33
CA GLU A 82 5.08 7.51 5.46
C GLU A 82 5.25 6.77 4.14
N VAL A 83 5.39 7.54 3.07
CA VAL A 83 5.70 7.06 1.72
C VAL A 83 6.88 7.86 1.19
N ASP A 84 7.97 7.16 0.92
CA ASP A 84 9.20 7.74 0.38
C ASP A 84 9.16 7.75 -1.15
N ILE A 85 8.36 8.68 -1.69
CA ILE A 85 8.22 8.93 -3.13
C ILE A 85 8.49 10.40 -3.39
N HIS A 86 9.34 10.69 -4.37
CA HIS A 86 9.58 12.04 -4.89
C HIS A 86 8.39 12.48 -5.75
N THR A 87 7.49 13.25 -5.16
CA THR A 87 6.22 13.63 -5.81
C THR A 87 6.41 14.54 -7.03
N GLN A 88 7.55 15.21 -7.13
CA GLN A 88 7.91 16.07 -8.26
C GLN A 88 8.04 15.27 -9.57
N GLU A 89 8.33 13.97 -9.48
CA GLU A 89 8.51 13.07 -10.62
C GLU A 89 7.19 12.46 -11.14
N ILE A 90 6.08 12.66 -10.42
CA ILE A 90 4.79 12.03 -10.75
C ILE A 90 4.27 12.48 -12.13
N PHE A 91 4.20 13.80 -12.37
CA PHE A 91 3.69 14.33 -13.62
C PHE A 91 4.60 14.03 -14.83
N PRO A 92 5.94 14.26 -14.75
CA PRO A 92 6.85 13.86 -15.82
C PRO A 92 6.75 12.38 -16.20
N LEU A 93 6.62 11.48 -15.21
CA LEU A 93 6.49 10.06 -15.44
C LEU A 93 5.15 9.70 -16.11
N SER A 94 4.05 10.31 -15.67
CA SER A 94 2.73 10.16 -16.27
C SER A 94 2.71 10.58 -17.74
N ASP A 95 3.26 11.76 -18.05
CA ASP A 95 3.36 12.29 -19.40
C ASP A 95 4.24 11.40 -20.30
N TYR A 96 5.38 10.94 -19.79
CA TYR A 96 6.24 9.98 -20.50
C TYR A 96 5.49 8.68 -20.83
N LEU A 97 4.74 8.12 -19.88
CA LEU A 97 3.95 6.92 -20.11
C LEU A 97 2.88 7.13 -21.19
N CYS A 98 2.15 8.25 -21.16
CA CYS A 98 1.16 8.57 -22.19
C CYS A 98 1.80 8.67 -23.59
N ARG A 99 2.95 9.34 -23.71
CA ARG A 99 3.67 9.48 -24.98
C ARG A 99 4.18 8.14 -25.52
N THR A 100 4.67 7.26 -24.66
CA THR A 100 5.26 5.97 -25.07
C THR A 100 4.24 4.88 -25.30
N SER A 101 3.18 4.81 -24.49
CA SER A 101 2.10 3.81 -24.64
C SER A 101 1.06 4.21 -25.69
N GLY A 102 0.96 5.50 -26.02
CA GLY A 102 -0.12 6.04 -26.85
C GLY A 102 -1.49 6.05 -26.15
N ILE A 103 -1.55 5.73 -24.85
CA ILE A 103 -2.78 5.70 -24.07
C ILE A 103 -2.95 7.06 -23.38
N PRO A 104 -3.92 7.90 -23.80
CA PRO A 104 -4.15 9.19 -23.19
C PRO A 104 -4.82 9.03 -21.81
N ILE A 105 -4.63 10.04 -20.95
CA ILE A 105 -5.41 10.21 -19.71
C ILE A 105 -6.48 11.29 -19.89
N HIS A 106 -7.54 11.18 -19.09
CA HIS A 106 -8.60 12.19 -19.08
C HIS A 106 -8.12 13.50 -18.44
N SER A 107 -8.59 14.64 -18.95
CA SER A 107 -8.17 15.97 -18.46
C SER A 107 -8.45 16.21 -16.97
N TYR A 108 -9.47 15.54 -16.42
CA TYR A 108 -9.82 15.63 -15.00
C TYR A 108 -9.31 14.44 -14.17
N LYS A 109 -8.34 13.67 -14.69
CA LYS A 109 -7.72 12.60 -13.90
C LYS A 109 -7.05 13.23 -12.67
N PRO A 110 -7.29 12.74 -11.44
CA PRO A 110 -6.69 13.34 -10.26
C PRO A 110 -5.17 13.36 -10.35
N ILE A 111 -4.56 14.42 -9.80
CA ILE A 111 -3.10 14.67 -9.72
C ILE A 111 -2.41 14.99 -11.05
N VAL A 112 -2.72 14.24 -12.12
CA VAL A 112 -1.97 14.31 -13.40
C VAL A 112 -2.80 14.83 -14.58
N GLY A 113 -4.10 15.07 -14.37
CA GLY A 113 -4.96 15.75 -15.34
C GLY A 113 -4.51 17.19 -15.60
N ILE A 114 -4.86 17.72 -16.78
CA ILE A 114 -4.47 19.07 -17.21
C ILE A 114 -5.35 20.19 -16.64
N ASN A 115 -6.42 19.84 -15.90
CA ASN A 115 -7.35 20.77 -15.24
C ASN A 115 -7.13 20.79 -13.74
#